data_AF-T1BX19-F1
#
_entry.id   AF-T1BX19-F1
#
_cell.length_a   1.000
_cell.length_b   1.000
_cell.length_c   1.000
_cell.angle_alpha   90.00
_cell.angle_beta   90.00
_cell.angle_gamma   90.00
#
_symmetry.space_group_name_H-M   'P 1'
#
loop_
_entity.id
_entity.type
_entity.pdbx_description
1 polymer ?
#
loop_
_entity_poly.entity_id
_entity_poly.type
_entity_poly.pdbx_seq_one_letter_code
_entity_poly.pdbx_strand_id
1 'polypeptide(L)'
;KILVKVNSVMIPGVNDEHLKDVNREVKRRGAFLHNIMPLISEPEHGTFYGLNGQRGPTAEELKHLQDSCEGEMNMMRHCRQCRADAVGLLGEDRSAEFTNEKIEAIEIADVHYDLAAREEYRDKVENIRETERRIKEMIVSGLGQNKDLEKAPPILV
;
A
#
# COMPACT_ATOMS: atom_id res chain seq x y z
N LYS A 1 5.03 13.89 3.20
CA LYS A 1 5.90 12.66 3.19
C LYS A 1 5.15 11.52 2.52
N ILE A 2 5.73 10.79 1.55
CA ILE A 2 5.07 9.60 0.94
C ILE A 2 5.33 8.41 1.85
N LEU A 3 4.26 7.75 2.32
CA LEU A 3 4.37 6.47 3.03
C LEU A 3 4.41 5.34 2.00
N VAL A 4 5.46 4.53 2.05
CA VAL A 4 5.64 3.41 1.13
C VAL A 4 5.30 2.12 1.84
N LYS A 5 4.34 1.37 1.28
CA LYS A 5 4.06 -0.01 1.64
C LYS A 5 4.72 -0.93 0.61
N VAL A 6 5.54 -1.87 1.07
CA VAL A 6 6.11 -2.91 0.20
C VAL A 6 5.31 -4.19 0.40
N ASN A 7 4.88 -4.81 -0.70
CA ASN A 7 4.28 -6.14 -0.66
C ASN A 7 5.31 -7.12 -1.22
N SER A 8 5.57 -8.20 -0.49
CA SER A 8 6.47 -9.27 -0.93
C SER A 8 5.69 -10.58 -0.93
N VAL A 9 5.81 -11.37 -1.99
CA VAL A 9 5.21 -12.71 -2.07
C VAL A 9 6.24 -13.73 -1.58
N MET A 10 5.86 -14.53 -0.57
CA MET A 10 6.65 -15.65 -0.06
C MET A 10 6.44 -16.88 -0.92
N ILE A 11 7.52 -17.37 -1.52
CA ILE A 11 7.57 -18.55 -2.38
C ILE A 11 8.54 -19.54 -1.73
N PRO A 12 8.02 -20.65 -1.16
CA PRO A 12 8.85 -21.66 -0.51
C PRO A 12 9.93 -22.23 -1.43
N GLY A 13 11.17 -22.31 -0.92
CA GLY A 13 12.35 -22.80 -1.65
C GLY A 13 12.91 -21.82 -2.69
N VAL A 14 12.30 -20.65 -2.88
CA VAL A 14 12.78 -19.62 -3.83
C VAL A 14 13.28 -18.38 -3.10
N ASN A 15 12.47 -17.80 -2.23
CA ASN A 15 12.81 -16.54 -1.54
C ASN A 15 12.44 -16.52 -0.05
N ASP A 16 11.91 -17.60 0.50
CA ASP A 16 11.52 -17.74 1.90
C ASP A 16 12.63 -17.33 2.89
N GLU A 17 13.87 -17.77 2.66
CA GLU A 17 15.01 -17.32 3.48
C GLU A 17 15.51 -15.92 3.12
N HIS A 18 15.47 -15.56 1.83
CA HIS A 18 15.96 -14.27 1.34
C HIS A 18 15.07 -13.08 1.77
N LEU A 19 13.80 -13.33 2.11
CA LEU A 19 12.87 -12.27 2.52
C LEU A 19 13.31 -11.53 3.79
N LYS A 20 14.17 -12.13 4.62
CA LYS A 20 14.82 -11.44 5.76
C LYS A 20 15.78 -10.35 5.30
N ASP A 21 16.53 -10.60 4.22
CA ASP A 21 17.41 -9.60 3.60
C ASP A 21 16.61 -8.49 2.95
N VAL A 22 15.53 -8.86 2.24
CA VAL A 22 14.60 -7.91 1.64
C VAL A 22 13.99 -7.01 2.72
N ASN A 23 13.55 -7.57 3.85
CA ASN A 23 13.00 -6.79 4.96
C ASN A 23 13.99 -5.76 5.50
N ARG A 24 15.24 -6.17 5.72
CA ARG A 24 16.34 -5.28 6.14
C ARG A 24 16.53 -4.12 5.16
N GLU A 25 16.55 -4.43 3.86
CA GLU A 25 16.77 -3.45 2.81
C GLU A 25 15.58 -2.50 2.64
N VAL A 26 14.36 -3.02 2.72
CA VAL A 26 13.12 -2.24 2.66
C VAL A 26 13.04 -1.25 3.82
N LYS A 27 13.39 -1.68 5.04
CA LYS A 27 13.51 -0.80 6.20
C LYS A 27 14.59 0.25 5.99
N ARG A 28 15.78 -0.15 5.54
CA ARG A 28 16.91 0.76 5.30
C ARG A 28 16.54 1.88 4.31
N ARG A 29 15.68 1.58 3.34
CA ARG A 29 15.16 2.54 2.35
C ARG A 29 14.01 3.41 2.86
N GLY A 30 13.56 3.21 4.10
CA GLY A 30 12.56 4.06 4.76
C GLY A 30 11.11 3.72 4.40
N ALA A 31 10.83 2.48 3.98
CA ALA A 31 9.45 2.04 3.86
C ALA A 31 8.74 2.07 5.22
N PHE A 32 7.44 2.36 5.20
CA PHE A 32 6.63 2.50 6.41
C PHE A 32 6.05 1.17 6.88
N LEU A 33 5.64 0.31 5.94
CA LEU A 33 4.94 -0.94 6.20
C LEU A 33 5.39 -2.02 5.21
N HIS A 34 5.66 -3.22 5.71
CA HIS A 34 5.96 -4.39 4.89
C HIS A 34 4.80 -5.39 5.01
N ASN A 35 4.39 -5.99 3.91
CA ASN A 35 3.31 -6.96 3.85
C ASN A 35 3.82 -8.20 3.11
N ILE A 36 4.27 -9.19 3.88
CA ILE A 36 4.68 -10.49 3.34
C ILE A 36 3.43 -11.36 3.20
N MET A 37 3.10 -11.71 1.96
CA MET A 37 1.89 -12.44 1.58
C MET A 37 2.24 -13.84 1.05
N PRO A 38 1.36 -14.84 1.19
CA PRO A 38 1.59 -16.16 0.64
C PRO A 38 1.51 -16.14 -0.90
N LEU A 39 2.25 -17.05 -1.56
CA LEU A 39 2.05 -17.35 -2.98
C LEU A 39 0.65 -17.92 -3.23
N ILE A 40 -0.05 -17.37 -4.21
CA ILE A 40 -1.24 -17.96 -4.81
C ILE A 40 -0.80 -19.07 -5.77
N SER A 41 -1.18 -20.30 -5.48
CA SER A 41 -0.60 -21.50 -6.08
C SER A 41 -1.57 -22.27 -6.98
N GLU A 42 -2.82 -21.83 -7.01
CA GLU A 42 -3.89 -22.46 -7.77
C GLU A 42 -3.69 -22.17 -9.27
N PRO A 43 -3.70 -23.20 -10.13
CA PRO A 43 -3.43 -23.05 -11.56
C PRO A 43 -4.47 -22.20 -12.30
N GLU A 44 -5.68 -22.09 -11.75
CA GLU A 44 -6.79 -21.29 -12.27
C GLU A 44 -6.44 -19.80 -12.41
N HIS A 45 -5.47 -19.32 -11.64
CA HIS A 45 -4.97 -17.95 -11.72
C HIS A 45 -3.94 -17.73 -12.83
N GLY A 46 -3.53 -18.77 -13.56
CA GLY A 46 -2.65 -18.68 -14.74
C GLY A 46 -1.24 -18.19 -14.45
N THR A 47 -0.80 -18.17 -13.18
CA THR A 47 0.56 -17.72 -12.82
C THR A 47 1.58 -18.80 -13.15
N PHE A 48 2.82 -18.41 -13.44
CA PHE A 48 3.90 -19.38 -13.72
C PHE A 48 4.03 -20.43 -12.61
N TYR A 49 4.04 -20.01 -11.35
CA TYR A 49 4.18 -20.92 -10.22
C TYR A 49 2.94 -21.81 -10.03
N GLY A 50 1.74 -21.27 -10.22
CA GLY A 50 0.52 -22.08 -10.13
C GLY A 50 0.41 -23.14 -11.23
N LEU A 51 0.77 -22.79 -12.47
CA LEU A 51 0.78 -23.73 -13.60
C LEU A 51 1.84 -24.85 -13.46
N ASN A 52 2.91 -24.60 -12.69
CA ASN A 52 3.98 -25.57 -12.44
C ASN A 52 3.83 -26.32 -11.10
N GLY A 53 2.70 -26.17 -10.39
CA GLY A 53 2.42 -26.89 -9.15
C GLY A 53 3.31 -26.49 -7.97
N GLN A 54 3.90 -25.29 -8.00
CA GLN A 54 4.64 -24.77 -6.85
C GLN A 54 3.67 -24.56 -5.69
N ARG A 55 3.99 -25.14 -4.52
CA ARG A 55 3.17 -24.94 -3.32
C ARG A 55 3.30 -23.52 -2.76
N GLY A 56 2.23 -23.08 -2.11
CA GLY A 56 2.27 -21.92 -1.22
C GLY A 56 2.90 -22.25 0.13
N PRO A 57 3.30 -21.23 0.91
CA PRO A 57 3.75 -21.45 2.28
C PRO A 57 2.58 -21.91 3.17
N THR A 58 2.87 -22.71 4.18
CA THR A 58 1.89 -23.00 5.23
C THR A 58 1.64 -21.76 6.10
N ALA A 59 0.54 -21.73 6.84
CA ALA A 59 0.25 -20.64 7.76
C ALA A 59 1.36 -20.49 8.83
N GLU A 60 1.97 -21.60 9.26
CA GLU A 60 3.06 -21.61 10.22
C GLU A 60 4.36 -21.05 9.62
N GLU A 61 4.73 -21.48 8.40
CA GLU A 61 5.90 -20.95 7.68
C GLU A 61 5.79 -19.43 7.47
N LEU A 62 4.63 -18.97 7.02
CA LEU A 62 4.38 -17.54 6.81
C LEU A 62 4.44 -16.76 8.11
N LYS A 63 3.80 -17.26 9.18
CA LYS A 63 3.82 -16.61 10.48
C LYS A 63 5.24 -16.54 11.03
N HIS A 64 6.00 -17.63 10.95
CA HIS A 64 7.38 -17.68 11.40
C HIS A 64 8.25 -16.65 10.67
N LEU A 65 8.11 -16.53 9.35
CA LEU A 65 8.83 -15.52 8.58
C LEU A 65 8.43 -14.09 8.98
N GLN A 66 7.13 -13.83 9.12
CA GLN A 66 6.63 -12.51 9.56
C GLN A 66 7.16 -12.14 10.95
N ASP A 67 7.10 -13.07 11.91
CA ASP A 67 7.59 -12.87 13.28
C ASP A 67 9.10 -12.59 13.28
N SER A 68 9.86 -13.27 12.42
CA SER A 68 11.31 -13.00 12.28
C SER A 68 11.63 -11.62 11.68
N CYS A 69 10.68 -10.97 11.01
CA CYS A 69 10.84 -9.68 10.34
C CYS A 69 10.26 -8.49 11.14
N GLU A 70 9.26 -8.71 12.00
CA GLU A 70 8.46 -7.67 12.66
C GLU A 70 9.28 -6.81 13.65
N GLY A 71 10.30 -7.37 14.30
CA GLY A 71 11.17 -6.61 15.21
C GLY A 71 11.95 -5.49 14.53
N GLU A 72 12.08 -5.56 13.20
CA GLU A 72 12.76 -4.54 12.42
C GLU A 72 11.81 -3.56 11.74
N MET A 73 10.62 -3.97 11.35
CA MET A 73 9.72 -3.15 10.53
C MET A 73 8.26 -3.44 10.83
N ASN A 74 7.40 -2.43 10.77
CA ASN A 74 5.96 -2.62 10.90
C ASN A 74 5.47 -3.61 9.83
N MET A 75 4.79 -4.65 10.29
CA MET A 75 4.34 -5.77 9.45
C MET A 75 2.81 -5.76 9.33
N MET A 76 2.30 -5.90 8.11
CA MET A 76 0.85 -6.09 7.86
C MET A 76 0.51 -7.58 7.93
N ARG A 77 -0.50 -7.95 8.73
CA ARG A 77 -0.88 -9.36 8.97
C ARG A 77 -2.30 -9.75 8.53
N HIS A 78 -3.10 -8.76 8.15
CA HIS A 78 -4.53 -8.92 7.82
C HIS A 78 -4.82 -8.80 6.33
N CYS A 79 -3.80 -8.96 5.48
CA CYS A 79 -3.99 -8.96 4.04
C CYS A 79 -4.84 -10.17 3.62
N ARG A 80 -5.92 -9.93 2.86
CA ARG A 80 -6.77 -10.98 2.27
C ARG A 80 -6.53 -11.17 0.78
N GLN A 81 -5.41 -10.68 0.26
CA GLN A 81 -5.08 -10.70 -1.18
C GLN A 81 -6.23 -10.14 -2.02
N CYS A 82 -6.64 -8.91 -1.69
CA CYS A 82 -7.76 -8.25 -2.33
C CYS A 82 -7.61 -8.24 -3.85
N ARG A 83 -8.74 -8.43 -4.53
CA ARG A 83 -8.84 -8.26 -5.97
C ARG A 83 -8.88 -6.77 -6.34
N ALA A 84 -8.60 -6.46 -7.60
CA ALA A 84 -8.64 -5.08 -8.09
C ALA A 84 -10.06 -4.49 -8.10
N ASP A 85 -11.08 -5.34 -8.19
CA ASP A 85 -12.51 -5.01 -8.15
C ASP A 85 -13.11 -4.96 -6.74
N ALA A 86 -12.31 -5.20 -5.68
CA ALA A 86 -12.82 -5.25 -4.32
C ALA A 86 -13.36 -3.88 -3.86
N VAL A 87 -14.63 -3.84 -3.43
CA VAL A 87 -15.29 -2.65 -2.87
C VAL A 87 -15.77 -2.92 -1.45
N GLY A 88 -15.59 -1.96 -0.53
CA GLY A 88 -16.04 -2.07 0.87
C GLY A 88 -14.89 -2.17 1.88
N LEU A 89 -15.13 -2.88 2.98
CA LEU A 89 -14.14 -3.11 4.05
C LEU A 89 -13.63 -4.55 4.02
N LEU A 90 -12.48 -4.80 4.66
CA LEU A 90 -11.97 -6.18 4.80
C LEU A 90 -12.95 -7.03 5.61
N GLY A 91 -13.61 -7.97 4.94
CA GLY A 91 -14.65 -8.81 5.54
C GLY A 91 -16.08 -8.35 5.28
N GLU A 92 -16.25 -7.17 4.67
CA GLU A 92 -17.54 -6.63 4.24
C GLU A 92 -17.43 -6.30 2.74
N ASP A 93 -17.38 -7.36 1.92
CA ASP A 93 -17.27 -7.23 0.46
C ASP A 93 -18.60 -6.75 -0.13
N ARG A 94 -18.56 -5.60 -0.80
CA ARG A 94 -19.68 -4.95 -1.48
C ARG A 94 -19.54 -5.01 -3.00
N SER A 95 -18.58 -5.76 -3.55
CA SER A 95 -18.31 -5.78 -5.00
C SER A 95 -19.54 -6.17 -5.83
N ALA A 96 -20.44 -7.00 -5.28
CA ALA A 96 -21.69 -7.37 -5.94
C ALA A 96 -22.69 -6.20 -6.12
N GLU A 97 -22.52 -5.10 -5.38
CA GLU A 97 -23.29 -3.87 -5.56
C GLU A 97 -22.80 -3.05 -6.77
N PHE A 98 -21.56 -3.26 -7.21
CA PHE A 98 -20.86 -2.47 -8.22
C PHE A 98 -20.46 -3.33 -9.43
N THR A 99 -21.34 -4.22 -9.90
CA THR A 99 -21.08 -4.98 -11.12
C THR A 99 -21.14 -4.07 -12.35
N ASN A 100 -20.49 -4.48 -13.45
CA ASN A 100 -20.49 -3.69 -14.69
C ASN A 100 -21.91 -3.39 -15.17
N GLU A 101 -22.83 -4.36 -15.10
CA GLU A 101 -24.22 -4.17 -15.52
C GLU A 101 -24.93 -3.12 -14.66
N LYS A 102 -24.67 -3.11 -13.36
CA LYS A 102 -25.23 -2.11 -12.44
C LYS A 102 -24.64 -0.74 -12.67
N ILE A 103 -23.33 -0.65 -12.94
CA ILE A 103 -22.64 0.60 -13.26
C ILE A 103 -23.15 1.16 -14.59
N GLU A 104 -23.33 0.32 -15.61
CA GLU A 104 -23.87 0.72 -16.92
C GLU A 104 -25.32 1.18 -16.84
N ALA A 105 -26.09 0.62 -15.90
CA ALA A 105 -27.46 1.05 -15.63
C ALA A 105 -27.55 2.40 -14.86
N ILE A 106 -26.45 2.92 -14.32
CA ILE A 106 -26.43 4.25 -13.70
C ILE A 106 -26.45 5.29 -14.83
N GLU A 107 -27.53 6.07 -14.91
CA GLU A 107 -27.58 7.19 -15.84
C GLU A 107 -26.62 8.30 -15.40
N ILE A 108 -25.83 8.84 -16.34
CA ILE A 108 -24.87 9.93 -16.07
C ILE A 108 -25.57 11.16 -15.45
N ALA A 109 -26.86 11.36 -15.77
CA ALA A 109 -27.66 12.44 -15.20
C ALA A 109 -27.83 12.36 -13.67
N ASP A 110 -27.76 11.15 -13.09
CA ASP A 110 -27.84 10.92 -11.64
C ASP A 110 -26.48 11.04 -10.94
N VAL A 111 -25.39 11.17 -11.71
CA VAL A 111 -24.02 11.30 -11.20
C VAL A 111 -23.55 12.73 -11.36
N HIS A 112 -23.65 13.51 -10.29
CA HIS A 112 -23.07 14.85 -10.26
C HIS A 112 -21.55 14.78 -10.07
N TYR A 113 -20.80 14.87 -11.18
CA TYR A 113 -19.35 14.93 -11.16
C TYR A 113 -18.87 16.39 -11.27
N ASP A 114 -18.52 16.99 -10.13
CA ASP A 114 -18.00 18.35 -10.07
C ASP A 114 -16.50 18.38 -10.44
N LEU A 115 -16.23 18.74 -11.69
CA LEU A 115 -14.87 18.94 -12.19
C LEU A 115 -14.15 20.09 -11.50
N ALA A 116 -14.85 21.19 -11.21
CA ALA A 116 -14.24 22.39 -10.63
C ALA A 116 -13.77 22.12 -9.19
N ALA A 117 -14.61 21.45 -8.38
CA ALA A 117 -14.22 21.04 -7.04
C ALA A 117 -13.01 20.08 -7.03
N ARG A 118 -12.92 19.19 -8.04
CA ARG A 118 -11.77 18.28 -8.17
C ARG A 118 -10.49 19.03 -8.53
N GLU A 119 -10.57 19.99 -9.44
CA GLU A 119 -9.43 20.84 -9.84
C GLU A 119 -8.94 21.69 -8.68
N GLU A 120 -9.85 22.37 -7.95
CA GLU A 120 -9.51 23.15 -6.76
C GLU A 120 -8.82 22.30 -5.69
N TYR A 121 -9.31 21.07 -5.45
CA TYR A 121 -8.67 20.15 -4.51
C TYR A 121 -7.26 19.74 -4.98
N ARG A 122 -7.07 19.50 -6.27
CA ARG A 122 -5.75 19.16 -6.84
C ARG A 122 -4.76 20.31 -6.69
N ASP A 123 -5.19 21.53 -7.00
CA ASP A 123 -4.37 22.73 -6.85
C ASP A 123 -3.98 22.94 -5.38
N LYS A 124 -4.92 22.73 -4.45
CA LYS A 124 -4.64 22.74 -3.01
C LYS A 124 -3.59 21.70 -2.63
N VAL A 125 -3.69 20.47 -3.13
CA VAL A 125 -2.71 19.40 -2.86
C VAL A 125 -1.34 19.75 -3.43
N GLU A 126 -1.26 20.27 -4.65
CA GLU A 126 0.02 20.68 -5.26
C GLU A 126 0.65 21.86 -4.53
N ASN A 127 -0.13 22.86 -4.13
CA ASN A 127 0.35 23.98 -3.30
C ASN A 127 0.91 23.49 -1.95
N ILE A 128 0.25 22.52 -1.31
CA ILE A 128 0.75 21.89 -0.08
C ILE A 128 2.08 21.17 -0.36
N ARG A 129 2.17 20.40 -1.46
CA ARG A 129 3.38 19.68 -1.85
C ARG A 129 4.56 20.62 -2.15
N GLU A 130 4.32 21.74 -2.83
CA GLU A 130 5.34 22.75 -3.07
C GLU A 130 5.82 23.40 -1.77
N THR A 131 4.89 23.73 -0.87
CA THR A 131 5.22 24.31 0.43
C THR A 131 6.06 23.34 1.26
N GLU A 132 5.67 22.05 1.33
CA GLU A 132 6.46 21.01 1.99
C GLU A 132 7.86 20.85 1.37
N ARG A 133 7.98 20.97 0.03
CA ARG A 133 9.26 20.88 -0.67
C ARG A 133 10.17 22.05 -0.33
N ARG A 134 9.66 23.29 -0.39
CA ARG A 134 10.42 24.50 -0.02
C ARG A 134 10.88 24.47 1.43
N ILE A 135 10.00 24.06 2.36
CA ILE A 135 10.36 23.91 3.78
C ILE A 135 11.50 22.89 3.93
N LYS A 136 11.42 21.74 3.27
CA LYS A 136 12.49 20.74 3.29
C LYS A 136 13.81 21.27 2.73
N GLU A 137 13.78 21.99 1.61
CA GLU A 137 14.98 22.59 1.01
C GLU A 137 15.62 23.60 1.97
N MET A 138 14.82 24.44 2.62
CA MET A 138 15.30 25.39 3.65
C MET A 138 15.94 24.65 4.84
N ILE A 139 15.30 23.59 5.35
CA ILE A 139 15.85 22.75 6.44
C ILE A 139 17.16 22.08 6.03
N VAL A 140 17.24 21.50 4.83
CA VAL A 140 18.45 20.82 4.32
C VAL A 140 19.59 21.79 4.05
N SER A 141 19.30 23.02 3.63
CA SER A 141 20.31 24.07 3.35
C SER A 141 20.91 24.73 4.61
N GLY A 142 20.44 24.38 5.81
CA GLY A 142 20.94 24.93 7.07
C GLY A 142 20.53 26.39 7.35
N LEU A 143 19.62 26.96 6.55
CA LEU A 143 19.08 28.30 6.72
C LEU A 143 17.90 28.32 7.70
N GLY A 144 18.21 28.30 9.00
CA GLY A 144 17.48 29.05 10.02
C GLY A 144 16.22 28.43 10.66
N GLN A 145 16.27 28.36 12.00
CA GLN A 145 15.11 28.33 12.89
C GLN A 145 14.13 29.47 12.55
N ASN A 146 12.84 29.21 12.33
CA ASN A 146 11.79 30.21 12.59
C ASN A 146 10.34 29.66 12.58
N LYS A 147 9.48 30.43 13.24
CA LYS A 147 8.14 30.16 13.81
C LYS A 147 7.02 29.63 12.90
N ASP A 148 7.28 29.29 11.64
CA ASP A 148 6.24 28.79 10.71
C ASP A 148 5.99 27.27 10.84
N LEU A 149 6.83 26.56 11.60
CA LEU A 149 6.64 25.15 11.95
C LEU A 149 5.41 24.87 12.83
N GLU A 150 4.85 25.88 13.53
CA GLU A 150 3.67 25.73 14.39
C GLU A 150 2.34 25.61 13.62
N LYS A 151 2.32 25.99 12.33
CA LYS A 151 1.12 25.93 11.49
C LYS A 151 1.04 24.67 10.63
N ALA A 152 2.04 23.80 10.69
CA ALA A 152 2.04 22.55 9.96
C ALA A 152 1.04 21.58 10.60
N PRO A 153 0.14 20.95 9.82
CA PRO A 153 -0.76 19.95 10.37
C PRO A 153 0.05 18.81 11.02
N PRO A 154 -0.42 18.25 12.14
CA PRO A 154 0.34 17.28 12.91
C PRO A 154 0.67 16.08 12.04
N ILE A 155 1.95 15.72 12.02
CA ILE A 155 2.42 14.47 11.45
C ILE A 155 1.87 13.37 12.37
N LEU A 156 0.86 12.64 11.92
CA LEU A 156 0.37 11.44 12.60
C LEU A 156 1.55 10.44 12.67
N VAL A 157 2.05 10.25 13.89
CA VAL A 157 3.07 9.27 14.29
C VAL A 157 2.47 7.88 14.31
#